data_AF-A0A6I3D897-F1
#
_entry.id   AF-A0A6I3D897-F1
#
_cell.length_a   1.000
_cell.length_b   1.000
_cell.length_c   1.000
_cell.angle_alpha   90.00
_cell.angle_beta   90.00
_cell.angle_gamma   90.00
#
_symmetry.space_group_name_H-M   'P 1'
#
loop_
_entity.id
_entity.type
_entity.pdbx_description
1 polymer ?
#
loop_
_entity_poly.entity_id
_entity_poly.type
_entity_poly.pdbx_seq_one_letter_code
_entity_poly.pdbx_strand_id
1 'polypeptide(L)' 'MDMQKFDNLFDLTGRTAIVTGGTRGIGRAIAEGLICAGANVVV' A
#
# COMPACT_ATOMS: atom_id res chain seq x y z
N MET A 1 -14.06 2.25 19.02
CA MET A 1 -12.94 2.57 18.12
C MET A 1 -13.41 3.67 17.20
N ASP A 2 -12.60 4.71 17.01
CA ASP A 2 -12.91 5.76 16.06
C ASP A 2 -12.58 5.26 14.64
N MET A 3 -13.62 4.99 13.85
CA MET A 3 -13.50 4.37 12.53
C MET A 3 -12.83 5.31 11.52
N GLN A 4 -13.11 6.60 11.62
CA GLN A 4 -12.58 7.64 10.72
C GLN A 4 -11.07 7.76 10.82
N LYS A 5 -10.54 7.71 12.06
CA LYS A 5 -9.09 7.75 12.29
C LYS A 5 -8.40 6.51 11.72
N PHE A 6 -9.06 5.36 11.79
CA PHE A 6 -8.53 4.09 11.31
C PHE A 6 -8.40 4.07 9.79
N ASP A 7 -9.42 4.54 9.06
CA ASP A 7 -9.38 4.62 7.59
C ASP A 7 -8.25 5.54 7.10
N ASN A 8 -8.09 6.71 7.75
CA ASN A 8 -7.03 7.67 7.41
C ASN A 8 -5.60 7.13 7.64
N LEU A 9 -5.42 6.16 8.52
CA LEU A 9 -4.11 5.53 8.77
C LEU A 9 -3.65 4.67 7.58
N PHE A 10 -4.60 4.18 6.77
CA PHE A 10 -4.33 3.30 5.63
C PHE A 10 -4.62 3.95 4.28
N ASP A 11 -5.08 5.19 4.24
CA ASP A 11 -5.09 5.99 3.02
C ASP A 11 -3.65 6.40 2.65
N LEU A 12 -3.16 5.84 1.56
CA LEU A 12 -1.84 6.11 1.03
C LEU A 12 -1.89 6.97 -0.24
N THR A 13 -3.04 7.59 -0.54
CA THR A 13 -3.22 8.45 -1.72
C THR A 13 -2.11 9.48 -1.82
N GLY A 14 -1.41 9.49 -2.97
CA GLY A 14 -0.33 10.43 -3.27
C GLY A 14 1.01 10.11 -2.59
N ARG A 15 1.11 9.04 -1.80
CA ARG A 15 2.39 8.54 -1.26
C ARG A 15 3.10 7.68 -2.31
N THR A 16 4.44 7.60 -2.22
CA THR A 16 5.25 6.71 -3.06
C THR A 16 5.93 5.65 -2.19
N ALA A 17 5.84 4.39 -2.58
CA ALA A 17 6.45 3.25 -1.89
C ALA A 17 7.33 2.42 -2.82
N ILE A 18 8.44 1.89 -2.29
CA ILE A 18 9.32 0.95 -3.00
C ILE A 18 9.14 -0.43 -2.36
N VAL A 19 8.82 -1.43 -3.17
CA VAL A 19 8.65 -2.82 -2.74
C VAL A 19 9.72 -3.69 -3.38
N THR A 20 10.76 -4.03 -2.62
CA THR A 20 11.78 -4.96 -3.09
C THR A 20 11.24 -6.39 -3.14
N GLY A 21 11.65 -7.16 -4.15
CA GLY A 21 11.17 -8.53 -4.33
C GLY A 21 9.69 -8.64 -4.71
N GLY A 22 9.07 -7.58 -5.25
CA GLY A 22 7.62 -7.55 -5.53
C GLY A 22 7.15 -8.33 -6.76
N THR A 23 8.01 -9.15 -7.37
CA THR A 23 7.64 -9.89 -8.60
C THR A 23 6.76 -11.12 -8.35
N ARG A 24 6.75 -11.66 -7.13
CA ARG A 24 5.95 -12.85 -6.77
C ARG A 24 5.70 -12.95 -5.26
N GLY A 25 4.85 -13.91 -4.87
CA GLY A 25 4.60 -14.25 -3.48
C GLY A 25 4.17 -13.05 -2.63
N ILE A 26 4.73 -12.95 -1.42
CA ILE A 26 4.39 -11.91 -0.45
C ILE A 26 4.70 -10.51 -0.99
N GLY A 27 5.85 -10.32 -1.66
CA GLY A 27 6.21 -9.02 -2.21
C GLY A 27 5.18 -8.50 -3.22
N ARG A 28 4.66 -9.39 -4.07
CA ARG A 28 3.59 -9.03 -5.02
C ARG A 28 2.30 -8.66 -4.30
N ALA A 29 1.90 -9.44 -3.31
CA ALA A 29 0.69 -9.16 -2.53
C ALA A 29 0.78 -7.82 -1.77
N ILE A 30 1.97 -7.49 -1.24
CA ILE A 30 2.22 -6.20 -0.60
C ILE A 30 2.09 -5.06 -1.62
N ALA A 31 2.73 -5.17 -2.78
CA ALA A 31 2.64 -4.15 -3.83
C ALA A 31 1.18 -3.93 -4.27
N GLU A 32 0.42 -4.99 -4.49
CA GLU A 32 -1.01 -4.91 -4.85
C GLU A 32 -1.84 -4.22 -3.75
N GLY A 33 -1.60 -4.56 -2.48
CA GLY A 33 -2.29 -3.93 -1.35
C GLY A 33 -1.99 -2.42 -1.22
N LEU A 34 -0.73 -2.01 -1.42
CA LEU A 34 -0.33 -0.60 -1.38
C LEU A 34 -0.95 0.19 -2.53
N ILE A 35 -1.07 -0.40 -3.73
CA ILE A 35 -1.76 0.21 -4.87
C ILE A 35 -3.25 0.39 -4.56
N CYS A 36 -3.91 -0.61 -3.98
CA CYS A 36 -5.32 -0.51 -3.58
C CYS A 36 -5.57 0.58 -2.55
N ALA A 37 -4.57 0.89 -1.72
CA ALA A 37 -4.60 2.00 -0.76
C ALA A 37 -4.27 3.37 -1.38
N GLY A 38 -4.01 3.45 -2.69
CA GLY A 38 -3.78 4.70 -3.42
C GLY A 38 -2.31 5.14 -3.52
N ALA A 39 -1.36 4.29 -3.12
CA ALA A 39 0.06 4.59 -3.25
C ALA A 39 0.56 4.44 -4.69
N ASN A 40 1.52 5.27 -5.07
CA ASN A 40 2.37 5.02 -6.24
C ASN A 40 3.45 4.01 -5.85
N VAL A 41 3.49 2.85 -6.51
CA VAL A 41 4.41 1.77 -6.13
C VAL A 41 5.46 1.55 -7.21
N VAL A 42 6.73 1.47 -6.77
CA VAL A 42 7.86 1.00 -7.57
C VAL A 42 8.24 -0.39 -7.07
N VAL A 43 8.37 -1.34 -8.00
CA VAL A 43 8.67 -2.76 -7.70
C VAL A 43 10.05 -3.13 -8.23
#